data_AF-A0A6A3CMZ3-F1
#
_entry.id   AF-A0A6A3CMZ3-F1
#
_cell.length_a   1.000
_cell.length_b   1.000
_cell.length_c   1.000
_cell.angle_alpha   90.00
_cell.angle_beta   90.00
_cell.angle_gamma   90.00
#
_symmetry.space_group_name_H-M   'P 1'
#
loop_
_entity.id
_entity.type
_entity.pdbx_description
1 polymer ?
#
loop_
_entity_poly.entity_id
_entity_poly.type
_entity_poly.pdbx_seq_one_letter_code
_entity_poly.pdbx_strand_id
1 'polypeptide(L)'
;MKLRKKAVGAIKDKSSIVVVYISTRNSFRNPDPEAAIVKATSHDEYHIDKRNSQVVFSWIRMSPVSLRPITWALSSRMEKTQSWVVAIKGLMLMHGVFHCKVPVVEMMPRLPFDLSSFSDGHLKPNKSWGFNSIIREYFAFLDQKASILFNQDNNNRKSEDPENMKVRLILKAMDCVVVEIFVVYGIICCDIAKVLLKIYSISRQEATLAVKVLQKATKQGEELSLFFEFCKEYGVSNASQFSTVTQIPEEKFEELERIKSMGSRFQTRH
;
A
#
# COMPACT_ATOMS: atom_id res chain seq x y z
N MET A 1 -28.35 8.01 -17.34
CA MET A 1 -28.08 8.70 -16.05
C MET A 1 -26.68 8.43 -15.47
N LYS A 2 -26.13 7.20 -15.53
CA LYS A 2 -24.77 6.87 -15.03
C LYS A 2 -23.62 7.60 -15.75
N LEU A 3 -23.71 7.75 -17.07
CA LEU A 3 -22.67 8.41 -17.89
C LEU A 3 -22.48 9.90 -17.55
N ARG A 4 -23.56 10.63 -17.26
CA ARG A 4 -23.48 12.05 -16.85
C ARG A 4 -22.78 12.21 -15.49
N LYS A 5 -23.08 11.36 -14.52
CA LYS A 5 -22.42 11.37 -13.21
C LYS A 5 -20.92 11.07 -13.33
N LYS A 6 -20.57 10.07 -14.16
CA LYS A 6 -19.17 9.73 -14.45
C LYS A 6 -18.40 10.88 -15.11
N ALA A 7 -19.01 11.58 -16.07
CA ALA A 7 -18.42 12.74 -16.72
C ALA A 7 -18.20 13.91 -15.74
N VAL A 8 -19.18 14.21 -14.88
CA VAL A 8 -19.06 15.26 -13.85
C VAL A 8 -17.96 14.92 -12.84
N GLY A 9 -17.87 13.66 -12.41
CA GLY A 9 -16.78 13.20 -11.53
C GLY A 9 -15.41 13.37 -12.17
N ALA A 10 -15.25 12.97 -13.44
CA ALA A 10 -14.00 13.13 -14.18
C ALA A 10 -13.61 14.61 -14.37
N ILE A 11 -14.58 15.50 -14.61
CA ILE A 11 -14.33 16.94 -14.69
C ILE A 11 -13.87 17.47 -13.33
N LYS A 12 -14.55 17.10 -12.24
CA LYS A 12 -14.19 17.53 -10.89
C LYS A 12 -12.78 17.08 -10.50
N ASP A 13 -12.40 15.85 -10.85
CA ASP A 13 -11.06 15.34 -10.60
C ASP A 13 -10.00 16.10 -11.41
N LYS A 14 -10.25 16.36 -12.71
CA LYS A 14 -9.36 17.19 -13.54
C LYS A 14 -9.21 18.61 -12.99
N SER A 15 -10.31 19.27 -12.62
CA SER A 15 -10.27 20.61 -12.03
C SER A 15 -9.52 20.62 -10.70
N SER A 16 -9.69 19.58 -9.88
CA SER A 16 -8.97 19.46 -8.60
C SER A 16 -7.46 19.35 -8.83
N ILE A 17 -7.01 18.58 -9.83
CA ILE A 17 -5.59 18.47 -10.19
C ILE A 17 -5.05 19.83 -10.67
N VAL A 18 -5.80 20.54 -11.51
CA VAL A 18 -5.40 21.86 -12.00
C VAL A 18 -5.24 22.85 -10.83
N VAL A 19 -6.16 22.84 -9.86
CA VAL A 19 -6.06 23.66 -8.66
C VAL A 19 -4.79 23.35 -7.87
N VAL A 20 -4.41 22.07 -7.73
CA VAL A 20 -3.17 21.68 -7.05
C VAL A 20 -1.97 22.38 -7.68
N TYR A 21 -1.81 22.29 -9.00
CA TYR A 21 -0.66 22.89 -9.70
C TYR A 21 -0.66 24.43 -9.70
N ILE A 22 -1.84 25.07 -9.62
CA ILE A 22 -1.97 26.53 -9.59
C ILE A 22 -1.75 27.09 -8.17
N SER A 23 -2.26 26.42 -7.14
CA SER A 23 -2.11 26.82 -5.73
C SER A 23 -0.69 26.63 -5.20
N THR A 24 0.15 25.85 -5.87
CA THR A 24 1.55 25.57 -5.48
C THR A 24 2.57 26.59 -5.98
N ARG A 25 2.16 27.82 -6.33
CA ARG A 25 3.11 28.90 -6.73
C ARG A 25 3.97 29.44 -5.56
N ASN A 26 4.07 28.71 -4.45
CA ASN A 26 4.95 28.96 -3.31
C ASN A 26 6.09 27.91 -3.29
N SER A 27 7.34 28.38 -3.23
CA SER A 27 8.57 27.59 -3.47
C SER A 27 8.86 26.41 -2.52
N PHE A 28 8.01 26.15 -1.52
CA PHE A 28 8.23 25.14 -0.47
C PHE A 28 7.27 23.94 -0.52
N ARG A 29 6.37 23.88 -1.52
CA ARG A 29 5.28 22.89 -1.56
C ARG A 29 5.37 22.01 -2.81
N ASN A 30 5.58 20.71 -2.63
CA ASN A 30 5.58 19.75 -3.73
C ASN A 30 4.13 19.36 -4.12
N PRO A 31 3.67 19.63 -5.36
CA PRO A 31 2.33 19.28 -5.82
C PRO A 31 2.12 17.77 -6.07
N ASP A 32 3.20 17.01 -6.29
CA ASP A 32 3.12 15.61 -6.71
C ASP A 32 2.38 14.68 -5.73
N PRO A 33 2.68 14.69 -4.41
CA PRO A 33 1.92 13.88 -3.46
C PRO A 33 0.45 14.33 -3.35
N GLU A 34 0.17 15.63 -3.48
CA GLU A 34 -1.19 16.17 -3.44
C GLU A 34 -2.01 15.75 -4.67
N ALA A 35 -1.40 15.80 -5.86
CA ALA A 35 -1.99 15.29 -7.09
C ALA A 35 -2.21 13.76 -7.03
N ALA A 36 -1.29 13.03 -6.41
CA ALA A 36 -1.44 11.59 -6.19
C ALA A 36 -2.63 11.27 -5.27
N ILE A 37 -2.86 12.04 -4.20
CA ILE A 37 -4.04 11.91 -3.34
C ILE A 37 -5.33 12.11 -4.16
N VAL A 38 -5.39 13.16 -4.99
CA VAL A 38 -6.55 13.45 -5.84
C VAL A 38 -6.85 12.28 -6.79
N LYS A 39 -5.82 11.70 -7.42
CA LYS A 39 -5.96 10.55 -8.33
C LYS A 39 -6.37 9.28 -7.58
N ALA A 40 -5.73 8.98 -6.45
CA ALA A 40 -6.00 7.83 -5.59
C ALA A 40 -7.45 7.80 -5.08
N THR A 41 -8.04 8.97 -4.89
CA THR A 41 -9.39 9.15 -4.34
C THR A 41 -10.36 9.74 -5.37
N SER A 42 -10.16 9.43 -6.64
CA SER A 42 -11.03 9.85 -7.76
C SER A 42 -12.47 9.36 -7.61
N HIS A 43 -13.40 9.99 -8.34
CA HIS A 43 -14.82 9.65 -8.34
C HIS A 43 -15.15 8.35 -9.13
N ASP A 44 -14.13 7.62 -9.62
CA ASP A 44 -14.35 6.39 -10.39
C ASP A 44 -14.77 5.22 -9.49
N GLU A 45 -16.04 4.84 -9.52
CA GLU A 45 -16.60 3.71 -8.76
C GLU A 45 -15.93 2.36 -9.06
N TYR A 46 -15.34 2.19 -10.25
CA TYR A 46 -14.88 0.89 -10.74
C TYR A 46 -13.35 0.70 -10.63
N HIS A 47 -12.62 1.75 -10.28
CA HIS A 47 -11.17 1.73 -10.27
C HIS A 47 -10.57 2.16 -8.92
N ILE A 48 -9.73 1.31 -8.36
CA ILE A 48 -8.90 1.59 -7.18
C ILE A 48 -7.48 1.85 -7.68
N ASP A 49 -7.04 3.10 -7.60
CA ASP A 49 -5.74 3.53 -8.11
C ASP A 49 -4.62 3.22 -7.11
N LYS A 50 -4.17 1.96 -7.13
CA LYS A 50 -3.09 1.48 -6.26
C LYS A 50 -1.77 2.20 -6.54
N ARG A 51 -1.51 2.63 -7.77
CA ARG A 51 -0.24 3.25 -8.16
C ARG A 51 -0.06 4.59 -7.46
N ASN A 52 -1.06 5.47 -7.52
CA ASN A 52 -0.98 6.76 -6.84
C ASN A 52 -1.02 6.61 -5.32
N SER A 53 -1.74 5.62 -4.77
CA SER A 53 -1.66 5.30 -3.34
C SER A 53 -0.23 4.91 -2.91
N GLN A 54 0.48 4.09 -3.68
CA GLN A 54 1.87 3.74 -3.38
C GLN A 54 2.81 4.94 -3.46
N VAL A 55 2.60 5.87 -4.39
CA VAL A 55 3.35 7.13 -4.42
C VAL A 55 3.16 7.89 -3.10
N VAL A 56 1.92 8.06 -2.63
CA VAL A 56 1.64 8.72 -1.34
C VAL A 56 2.37 8.02 -0.19
N PHE A 57 2.31 6.69 -0.12
CA PHE A 57 2.99 5.93 0.94
C PHE A 57 4.51 6.04 0.87
N SER A 58 5.09 6.05 -0.33
CA SER A 58 6.53 6.25 -0.52
C SER A 58 6.97 7.61 0.04
N TRP A 59 6.25 8.69 -0.24
CA TRP A 59 6.56 10.01 0.33
C TRP A 59 6.52 10.04 1.86
N ILE A 60 5.52 9.39 2.47
CA ILE A 60 5.38 9.30 3.93
C ILE A 60 6.54 8.52 4.55
N ARG A 61 6.99 7.43 3.91
CA ARG A 61 8.11 6.62 4.39
C ARG A 61 9.46 7.32 4.22
N MET A 62 9.64 8.06 3.12
CA MET A 62 10.92 8.70 2.79
C MET A 62 11.25 9.89 3.71
N SER A 63 10.24 10.62 4.20
CA SER A 63 10.49 11.76 5.09
C SER A 63 9.31 12.04 6.01
N PRO A 64 9.52 12.14 7.35
CA PRO A 64 8.45 12.51 8.27
C PRO A 64 7.95 13.96 8.06
N VAL A 65 8.76 14.81 7.40
CA VAL A 65 8.38 16.20 7.08
C VAL A 65 7.29 16.26 6.01
N SER A 66 7.20 15.26 5.13
CA SER A 66 6.18 15.18 4.07
C SER A 66 4.78 14.87 4.64
N LEU A 67 4.70 14.33 5.87
CA LEU A 67 3.44 13.90 6.46
C LEU A 67 2.47 15.07 6.62
N ARG A 68 2.93 16.23 7.12
CA ARG A 68 2.05 17.39 7.37
C ARG A 68 1.36 17.90 6.10
N PRO A 69 2.07 18.16 4.99
CA PRO A 69 1.42 18.50 3.72
C PRO A 69 0.44 17.43 3.22
N ILE A 70 0.80 16.15 3.36
CA ILE A 70 -0.02 15.03 2.89
C ILE A 70 -1.30 14.88 3.73
N THR A 71 -1.20 14.96 5.05
CA THR A 71 -2.37 14.88 5.95
C THR A 71 -3.28 16.08 5.76
N TRP A 72 -2.73 17.28 5.57
CA TRP A 72 -3.49 18.47 5.21
C TRP A 72 -4.24 18.29 3.88
N ALA A 73 -3.55 17.80 2.85
CA ALA A 73 -4.13 17.62 1.52
C ALA A 73 -5.27 16.59 1.53
N LEU A 74 -5.06 15.48 2.25
CA LEU A 74 -6.06 14.45 2.42
C LEU A 74 -7.26 14.96 3.24
N SER A 75 -7.00 15.66 4.34
CA SER A 75 -8.03 16.30 5.17
C SER A 75 -8.88 17.28 4.37
N SER A 76 -8.25 18.24 3.67
CA SER A 76 -8.96 19.23 2.86
C SER A 76 -9.82 18.59 1.77
N ARG A 77 -9.38 17.45 1.21
CA ARG A 77 -10.17 16.70 0.25
C ARG A 77 -11.36 16.00 0.88
N MET A 78 -11.20 15.43 2.07
CA MET A 78 -12.27 14.73 2.79
C MET A 78 -13.34 15.69 3.30
N GLU A 79 -12.96 16.85 3.84
CA GLU A 79 -13.91 17.87 4.32
C GLU A 79 -14.84 18.39 3.21
N LYS A 80 -14.31 18.49 1.99
CA LYS A 80 -15.08 18.98 0.82
C LYS A 80 -15.84 17.87 0.09
N THR A 81 -15.69 16.61 0.50
CA THR A 81 -16.35 15.51 -0.22
C THR A 81 -17.83 15.41 0.12
N GLN A 82 -18.63 15.21 -0.92
CA GLN A 82 -20.05 14.85 -0.83
C GLN A 82 -20.31 13.53 -1.57
N SER A 83 -19.23 12.80 -1.91
CA SER A 83 -19.28 11.55 -2.67
C SER A 83 -18.77 10.41 -1.81
N TRP A 84 -19.60 9.38 -1.65
CA TRP A 84 -19.27 8.16 -0.91
C TRP A 84 -18.05 7.45 -1.48
N VAL A 85 -17.84 7.50 -2.80
CA VAL A 85 -16.71 6.91 -3.52
C VAL A 85 -15.39 7.56 -3.11
N VAL A 86 -15.37 8.89 -3.06
CA VAL A 86 -14.19 9.65 -2.66
C VAL A 86 -13.92 9.45 -1.17
N ALA A 87 -14.97 9.45 -0.33
CA ALA A 87 -14.87 9.23 1.10
C ALA A 87 -14.28 7.84 1.43
N ILE A 88 -14.82 6.76 0.83
CA ILE A 88 -14.35 5.41 1.10
C ILE A 88 -12.91 5.21 0.61
N LYS A 89 -12.55 5.75 -0.56
CA LYS A 89 -11.15 5.72 -1.05
C LYS A 89 -10.21 6.52 -0.16
N GLY A 90 -10.66 7.65 0.40
CA GLY A 90 -9.89 8.44 1.36
C GLY A 90 -9.65 7.70 2.67
N LEU A 91 -10.67 6.99 3.18
CA LEU A 91 -10.52 6.10 4.34
C LEU A 91 -9.58 4.92 4.06
N MET A 92 -9.67 4.29 2.88
CA MET A 92 -8.73 3.24 2.45
C MET A 92 -7.29 3.79 2.37
N LEU A 93 -7.11 5.01 1.87
CA LEU A 93 -5.82 5.66 1.79
C LEU A 93 -5.26 5.94 3.20
N MET A 94 -6.05 6.52 4.11
CA MET A 94 -5.66 6.69 5.52
C MET A 94 -5.33 5.38 6.21
N HIS A 95 -6.09 4.32 5.93
CA HIS A 95 -5.80 3.00 6.46
C HIS A 95 -4.42 2.52 6.00
N GLY A 96 -4.06 2.76 4.73
CA GLY A 96 -2.71 2.49 4.23
C GLY A 96 -1.64 3.36 4.88
N VAL A 97 -1.94 4.62 5.22
CA VAL A 97 -1.02 5.51 5.98
C VAL A 97 -0.71 4.91 7.36
N PHE A 98 -1.70 4.42 8.10
CA PHE A 98 -1.46 3.72 9.37
C PHE A 98 -0.63 2.43 9.20
N HIS A 99 -0.78 1.74 8.07
CA HIS A 99 0.05 0.56 7.76
C HIS A 99 1.49 0.91 7.36
N CYS A 100 1.83 2.18 7.12
CA CYS A 100 3.21 2.57 6.86
C CYS A 100 4.10 2.47 8.11
N LYS A 101 3.52 2.39 9.32
CA LYS A 101 4.22 2.25 10.62
C LYS A 101 5.31 3.30 10.86
N VAL A 102 5.11 4.48 10.29
CA VAL A 102 5.96 5.64 10.55
C VAL A 102 5.62 6.17 11.94
N PRO A 103 6.60 6.34 12.86
CA PRO A 103 6.33 6.73 14.25
C PRO A 103 5.47 7.99 14.38
N VAL A 104 5.70 9.00 13.52
CA VAL A 104 4.91 10.25 13.55
C VAL A 104 3.43 10.05 13.17
N VAL A 105 3.10 8.99 12.43
CA VAL A 105 1.71 8.61 12.12
C VAL A 105 1.06 7.94 13.33
N GLU A 106 1.80 7.11 14.06
CA GLU A 106 1.33 6.46 15.31
C GLU A 106 1.10 7.48 16.43
N MET A 107 1.79 8.62 16.37
CA MET A 107 1.59 9.77 17.28
C MET A 107 0.33 10.59 16.98
N MET A 108 -0.47 10.22 15.98
CA MET A 108 -1.71 10.91 15.64
C MET A 108 -2.86 10.42 16.55
N PRO A 109 -3.46 11.28 17.40
CA PRO A 109 -4.49 10.85 18.35
C PRO A 109 -5.84 10.54 17.70
N ARG A 110 -6.14 11.19 16.56
CA ARG A 110 -7.41 11.16 15.83
C ARG A 110 -7.17 11.37 14.34
N LEU A 111 -8.08 10.93 13.48
CA LEU A 111 -7.96 11.19 12.04
C LEU A 111 -7.93 12.69 11.74
N PRO A 112 -7.26 13.12 10.66
CA PRO A 112 -7.11 14.54 10.34
C PRO A 112 -8.39 15.14 9.71
N PHE A 113 -9.50 14.42 9.68
CA PHE A 113 -10.80 14.83 9.15
C PHE A 113 -11.91 14.08 9.89
N ASP A 114 -13.14 14.60 9.86
CA ASP A 114 -14.30 13.97 10.49
C ASP A 114 -15.32 13.48 9.45
N LEU A 115 -15.66 12.20 9.49
CA LEU A 115 -16.71 11.59 8.67
C LEU A 115 -17.81 10.92 9.52
N SER A 116 -17.86 11.18 10.84
CA SER A 116 -18.87 10.62 11.76
C SER A 116 -20.31 10.95 11.35
N SER A 117 -20.52 12.13 10.77
CA SER A 117 -21.82 12.62 10.29
C SER A 117 -22.00 12.49 8.78
N PHE A 118 -21.07 11.82 8.07
CA PHE A 118 -21.02 11.80 6.61
C PHE A 118 -22.35 11.41 5.97
N SER A 119 -22.73 12.12 4.91
CA SER A 119 -23.84 11.72 4.04
C SER A 119 -23.52 12.04 2.58
N ASP A 120 -23.76 11.09 1.69
CA ASP A 120 -23.62 11.33 0.25
C ASP A 120 -24.64 12.38 -0.24
N GLY A 121 -24.14 13.42 -0.89
CA GLY A 121 -24.94 14.53 -1.42
C GLY A 121 -25.43 14.33 -2.87
N HIS A 122 -25.13 13.19 -3.50
CA HIS A 122 -25.41 12.92 -4.92
C HIS A 122 -26.41 11.78 -5.15
N LEU A 123 -26.62 10.94 -4.14
CA LEU A 123 -27.57 9.84 -4.11
C LEU A 123 -28.82 10.22 -3.31
N LYS A 124 -29.94 9.57 -3.64
CA LYS A 124 -31.16 9.68 -2.85
C LYS A 124 -30.97 8.94 -1.51
N PRO A 125 -31.60 9.38 -0.41
CA PRO A 125 -31.44 8.76 0.92
C PRO A 125 -31.64 7.24 0.92
N ASN A 126 -32.63 6.74 0.17
CA ASN A 126 -32.93 5.31 0.05
C ASN A 126 -31.85 4.48 -0.67
N LYS A 127 -30.92 5.12 -1.38
CA LYS A 127 -29.80 4.48 -2.08
C LYS A 127 -28.45 4.75 -1.41
N SER A 128 -28.36 5.80 -0.60
CA SER A 128 -27.11 6.18 0.10
C SER A 128 -26.97 5.57 1.48
N TRP A 129 -28.07 5.15 2.12
CA TRP A 129 -28.06 4.73 3.53
C TRP A 129 -26.96 3.70 3.86
N GLY A 130 -26.86 2.62 3.07
CA GLY A 130 -25.82 1.60 3.27
C GLY A 130 -24.40 2.13 3.09
N PHE A 131 -24.16 2.95 2.07
CA PHE A 131 -22.85 3.55 1.83
C PHE A 131 -22.46 4.54 2.94
N ASN A 132 -23.41 5.37 3.37
CA ASN A 132 -23.21 6.32 4.47
C ASN A 132 -22.87 5.59 5.76
N SER A 133 -23.59 4.50 6.08
CA SER A 133 -23.33 3.69 7.26
C SER A 133 -21.91 3.11 7.25
N ILE A 134 -21.51 2.48 6.15
CA ILE A 134 -20.16 1.89 6.01
C ILE A 134 -19.07 2.95 6.19
N ILE A 135 -19.26 4.15 5.63
CA ILE A 135 -18.27 5.22 5.74
C ILE A 135 -18.13 5.70 7.19
N ARG A 136 -19.25 5.91 7.90
CA ARG A 136 -19.25 6.34 9.31
C ARG A 136 -18.61 5.29 10.21
N GLU A 137 -18.95 4.01 10.01
CA GLU A 137 -18.37 2.90 10.77
C GLU A 137 -16.88 2.74 10.48
N TYR A 138 -16.47 2.81 9.21
CA TYR A 138 -15.07 2.68 8.85
C TYR A 138 -14.25 3.87 9.37
N PHE A 139 -14.81 5.08 9.36
CA PHE A 139 -14.22 6.23 10.02
C PHE A 139 -14.04 5.99 11.53
N ALA A 140 -15.11 5.58 12.24
CA ALA A 140 -15.06 5.33 13.67
C ALA A 140 -14.01 4.27 14.03
N PHE A 141 -13.92 3.19 13.25
CA PHE A 141 -12.87 2.17 13.39
C PHE A 141 -11.46 2.75 13.27
N LEU A 142 -11.18 3.53 12.23
CA LEU A 142 -9.85 4.12 12.05
C LEU A 142 -9.53 5.15 13.13
N ASP A 143 -10.51 5.91 13.57
CA ASP A 143 -10.35 6.96 14.59
C ASP A 143 -10.13 6.38 15.99
N GLN A 144 -10.76 5.24 16.29
CA GLN A 144 -10.47 4.45 17.47
C GLN A 144 -9.06 3.83 17.38
N LYS A 145 -8.68 3.28 16.21
CA LYS A 145 -7.33 2.71 15.98
C LYS A 145 -6.23 3.74 16.23
N ALA A 146 -6.40 4.97 15.75
CA ALA A 146 -5.46 6.07 15.97
C ALA A 146 -5.27 6.36 17.47
N SER A 147 -6.37 6.44 18.22
CA SER A 147 -6.34 6.66 19.67
C SER A 147 -5.62 5.55 20.42
N ILE A 148 -5.79 4.28 20.03
CA ILE A 148 -5.11 3.14 20.66
C ILE A 148 -3.60 3.20 20.41
N LEU A 149 -3.17 3.44 19.16
CA LEU A 149 -1.76 3.55 18.79
C LEU A 149 -1.06 4.70 19.55
N PHE A 150 -1.73 5.85 19.66
CA PHE A 150 -1.22 7.00 20.42
C PHE A 150 -1.02 6.68 21.90
N ASN A 151 -1.98 5.98 22.52
CA ASN A 151 -1.89 5.59 23.93
C ASN A 151 -0.78 4.56 24.19
N GLN A 152 -0.57 3.62 23.26
CA GLN A 152 0.53 2.66 23.33
C GLN A 152 1.90 3.36 23.32
N ASP A 153 2.10 4.34 22.44
CA ASP A 153 3.37 5.09 22.41
C ASP A 153 3.62 5.89 23.69
N ASN A 154 2.58 6.54 24.23
CA ASN A 154 2.68 7.28 25.49
C ASN A 154 3.01 6.38 26.70
N ASN A 155 2.46 5.17 26.74
CA ASN A 155 2.78 4.20 27.79
C ASN A 155 4.23 3.71 27.67
N ASN A 156 4.71 3.43 26.46
CA ASN A 156 6.10 3.01 26.23
C ASN A 156 7.11 4.08 26.68
N ARG A 157 6.83 5.37 26.43
CA ARG A 157 7.72 6.47 26.86
C ARG A 157 7.83 6.66 28.37
N LYS A 158 6.82 6.22 29.15
CA LYS A 158 6.77 6.41 30.62
C LYS A 158 7.54 5.34 31.38
N SER A 159 7.94 4.25 30.74
CA SER A 159 8.54 3.07 31.37
C SER A 159 10.04 2.87 31.09
N GLU A 160 10.75 3.86 30.56
CA GLU A 160 12.05 3.61 29.89
C GLU A 160 13.30 3.97 30.70
N ASP A 161 14.15 2.94 30.86
CA ASP A 161 15.57 3.01 31.21
C ASP A 161 16.44 3.24 29.95
N PRO A 162 17.52 4.05 29.98
CA PRO A 162 18.38 4.37 28.83
C PRO A 162 18.95 3.17 28.05
N GLU A 163 19.16 2.01 28.68
CA GLU A 163 19.63 0.81 27.99
C GLU A 163 18.53 0.20 27.11
N ASN A 164 17.29 0.24 27.58
CA ASN A 164 16.09 -0.18 26.84
C ASN A 164 15.82 0.70 25.61
N MET A 165 16.18 1.99 25.66
CA MET A 165 16.08 2.89 24.49
C MET A 165 16.99 2.47 23.32
N LYS A 166 18.21 2.01 23.60
CA LYS A 166 19.15 1.56 22.55
C LYS A 166 18.62 0.32 21.84
N VAL A 167 18.11 -0.64 22.60
CA VAL A 167 17.47 -1.85 22.06
C VAL A 167 16.25 -1.46 21.23
N ARG A 168 15.42 -0.52 21.69
CA ARG A 168 14.24 -0.03 20.94
C ARG A 168 14.61 0.64 19.61
N LEU A 169 15.69 1.42 19.55
CA LEU A 169 16.18 2.02 18.31
C LEU A 169 16.61 0.95 17.29
N ILE A 170 17.30 -0.09 17.73
CA ILE A 170 17.68 -1.23 16.89
C ILE A 170 16.43 -1.93 16.37
N LEU A 171 15.46 -2.22 17.24
CA LEU A 171 14.20 -2.85 16.83
C LEU A 171 13.40 -2.00 15.84
N LYS A 172 13.35 -0.68 16.02
CA LYS A 172 12.71 0.24 15.06
C LYS A 172 13.45 0.28 13.72
N ALA A 173 14.78 0.25 13.71
CA ALA A 173 15.56 0.17 12.48
C ALA A 173 15.32 -1.16 11.74
N MET A 174 15.29 -2.27 12.46
CA MET A 174 14.95 -3.60 11.91
C MET A 174 13.52 -3.62 11.37
N ASP A 175 12.57 -2.98 12.05
CA ASP A 175 11.18 -2.85 11.61
C ASP A 175 11.06 -2.10 10.28
N CYS A 176 11.83 -1.02 10.09
CA CYS A 176 11.93 -0.31 8.81
C CYS A 176 12.49 -1.21 7.69
N VAL A 177 13.54 -1.98 7.98
CA VAL A 177 14.13 -2.92 7.02
C VAL A 177 13.13 -4.00 6.63
N VAL A 178 12.41 -4.56 7.60
CA VAL A 178 11.34 -5.56 7.36
C VAL A 178 10.27 -4.99 6.43
N VAL A 179 9.78 -3.77 6.68
CA VAL A 179 8.76 -3.12 5.83
C VAL A 179 9.25 -2.94 4.39
N GLU A 180 10.50 -2.53 4.20
CA GLU A 180 11.06 -2.35 2.85
C GLU A 180 11.20 -3.69 2.13
N ILE A 181 11.65 -4.72 2.85
CA ILE A 181 11.73 -6.09 2.33
C ILE A 181 10.36 -6.60 1.86
N PHE A 182 9.28 -6.35 2.62
CA PHE A 182 7.91 -6.71 2.21
C PHE A 182 7.52 -6.11 0.86
N VAL A 183 7.88 -4.84 0.62
CA VAL A 183 7.58 -4.14 -0.63
C VAL A 183 8.33 -4.78 -1.78
N VAL A 184 9.64 -4.99 -1.63
CA VAL A 184 10.49 -5.59 -2.66
C VAL A 184 10.05 -7.03 -2.96
N TYR A 185 9.83 -7.84 -1.92
CA TYR A 185 9.34 -9.21 -2.06
C TYR A 185 8.00 -9.27 -2.78
N GLY A 186 7.05 -8.40 -2.43
CA GLY A 186 5.74 -8.33 -3.09
C GLY A 186 5.83 -8.02 -4.59
N ILE A 187 6.73 -7.12 -5.00
CA ILE A 187 6.99 -6.81 -6.42
C ILE A 187 7.54 -8.05 -7.13
N ILE A 188 8.56 -8.71 -6.55
CA ILE A 188 9.18 -9.91 -7.12
C ILE A 188 8.13 -11.01 -7.30
N CYS A 189 7.30 -11.30 -6.28
CA CYS A 189 6.23 -12.30 -6.38
C CYS A 189 5.22 -11.97 -7.48
N CYS A 190 4.84 -10.69 -7.62
CA CYS A 190 3.93 -10.27 -8.68
C CYS A 190 4.51 -10.50 -10.08
N ASP A 191 5.79 -10.20 -10.27
CA ASP A 191 6.46 -10.38 -11.57
C ASP A 191 6.69 -11.87 -11.88
N ILE A 192 7.03 -12.68 -10.88
CA ILE A 192 7.07 -14.15 -11.00
C ILE A 192 5.70 -14.68 -11.42
N ALA A 193 4.61 -14.27 -10.77
CA ALA A 193 3.27 -14.70 -11.13
C ALA A 193 2.92 -14.38 -12.60
N LYS A 194 3.33 -13.22 -13.11
CA LYS A 194 3.13 -12.85 -14.53
C LYS A 194 3.91 -13.75 -15.48
N VAL A 195 5.14 -14.14 -15.12
CA VAL A 195 5.95 -15.08 -15.90
C VAL A 195 5.28 -16.46 -15.90
N LEU A 196 4.83 -16.93 -14.73
CA LEU A 196 4.17 -18.23 -14.57
C LEU A 196 2.84 -18.32 -15.35
N LEU A 197 2.09 -17.22 -15.45
CA LEU A 197 0.86 -17.17 -16.25
C LEU A 197 1.10 -17.30 -17.77
N LYS A 198 2.33 -17.04 -18.23
CA LYS A 198 2.70 -17.08 -19.66
C LYS A 198 3.48 -18.34 -20.05
N ILE A 199 3.59 -19.34 -19.17
CA ILE A 199 4.41 -20.55 -19.36
C ILE A 199 4.14 -21.26 -20.70
N TYR A 200 2.89 -21.31 -21.19
CA TYR A 200 2.56 -21.98 -22.45
C TYR A 200 2.95 -21.21 -23.72
N SER A 201 3.48 -20.00 -23.57
CA SER A 201 3.78 -19.11 -24.70
C SER A 201 5.22 -18.60 -24.72
N ILE A 202 6.10 -19.10 -23.84
CA ILE A 202 7.50 -18.68 -23.78
C ILE A 202 8.41 -19.55 -24.66
N SER A 203 9.42 -18.92 -25.24
CA SER A 203 10.48 -19.59 -26.00
C SER A 203 11.44 -20.38 -25.10
N ARG A 204 12.26 -21.26 -25.71
CA ARG A 204 13.28 -22.05 -24.97
C ARG A 204 14.30 -21.20 -24.22
N GLN A 205 14.69 -20.06 -24.79
CA GLN A 205 15.63 -19.12 -24.17
C GLN A 205 14.97 -18.44 -22.96
N GLU A 206 13.72 -18.01 -23.10
CA GLU A 206 12.94 -17.43 -22.01
C GLU A 206 12.66 -18.46 -20.90
N ALA A 207 12.36 -19.72 -21.24
CA ALA A 207 12.20 -20.80 -20.26
C ALA A 207 13.49 -21.04 -19.47
N THR A 208 14.65 -21.01 -20.14
CA THR A 208 15.96 -21.16 -19.48
C THR A 208 16.24 -20.01 -18.50
N LEU A 209 15.90 -18.77 -18.88
CA LEU A 209 16.03 -17.61 -18.00
C LEU A 209 15.02 -17.66 -16.84
N ALA A 210 13.78 -18.06 -17.12
CA ALA A 210 12.72 -18.20 -16.13
C ALA A 210 13.11 -19.21 -15.04
N VAL A 211 13.63 -20.39 -15.41
CA VAL A 211 14.12 -21.38 -14.43
C VAL A 211 15.20 -20.77 -13.54
N LYS A 212 16.20 -20.07 -14.10
CA LYS A 212 17.27 -19.44 -13.30
C LYS A 212 16.73 -18.39 -12.33
N VAL A 213 15.80 -17.56 -12.79
CA VAL A 213 15.15 -16.55 -11.96
C VAL A 213 14.35 -17.20 -10.82
N LEU A 214 13.57 -18.24 -11.13
CA LEU A 214 12.77 -18.95 -10.12
C LEU A 214 13.64 -19.68 -9.10
N GLN A 215 14.72 -20.35 -9.53
CA GLN A 215 15.67 -20.98 -8.61
C GLN A 215 16.32 -19.97 -7.67
N LYS A 216 16.74 -18.82 -8.22
CA LYS A 216 17.29 -17.72 -7.40
C LYS A 216 16.24 -17.18 -6.43
N ALA A 217 15.00 -16.99 -6.88
CA ALA A 217 13.91 -16.50 -6.05
C ALA A 217 13.58 -17.49 -4.91
N THR A 218 13.59 -18.80 -5.17
CA THR A 218 13.39 -19.83 -4.13
C THR A 218 14.47 -19.74 -3.05
N LYS A 219 15.75 -19.71 -3.45
CA LYS A 219 16.86 -19.59 -2.50
C LYS A 219 16.78 -18.31 -1.67
N GLN A 220 16.52 -17.17 -2.32
CA GLN A 220 16.37 -15.90 -1.62
C GLN A 220 15.12 -15.88 -0.72
N GLY A 221 14.08 -16.61 -1.07
CA GLY A 221 12.90 -16.82 -0.23
C GLY A 221 13.23 -17.58 1.06
N GLU A 222 14.05 -18.63 0.99
CA GLU A 222 14.50 -19.38 2.17
C GLU A 222 15.34 -18.52 3.12
N GLU A 223 16.33 -17.81 2.58
CA GLU A 223 17.14 -16.84 3.36
C GLU A 223 16.26 -15.80 4.05
N LEU A 224 15.20 -15.37 3.35
CA LEU A 224 14.28 -14.38 3.86
C LEU A 224 13.35 -14.93 4.96
N SER A 225 12.91 -16.19 4.85
CA SER A 225 12.18 -16.87 5.92
C SER A 225 13.00 -16.88 7.22
N LEU A 226 14.28 -17.25 7.14
CA LEU A 226 15.19 -17.28 8.30
C LEU A 226 15.37 -15.89 8.92
N PHE A 227 15.53 -14.86 8.07
CA PHE A 227 15.62 -13.48 8.54
C PHE A 227 14.35 -13.03 9.29
N PHE A 228 13.17 -13.42 8.83
CA PHE A 228 11.93 -13.06 9.51
C PHE A 228 11.68 -13.86 10.78
N GLU A 229 12.09 -15.12 10.85
CA GLU A 229 12.11 -15.89 12.11
C GLU A 229 13.01 -15.20 13.14
N PHE A 230 14.23 -14.82 12.74
CA PHE A 230 15.11 -14.01 13.58
C PHE A 230 14.42 -12.71 14.03
N CYS A 231 13.83 -11.95 13.11
CA CYS A 231 13.14 -10.71 13.49
C CYS A 231 11.96 -10.95 14.45
N LYS A 232 11.23 -12.08 14.32
CA LYS A 232 10.16 -12.45 15.26
C LYS A 232 10.70 -12.76 16.65
N GLU A 233 11.78 -13.53 16.74
CA GLU A 233 12.43 -13.90 18.01
C GLU A 233 12.86 -12.66 18.81
N TYR A 234 13.38 -11.66 18.12
CA TYR A 234 13.84 -10.41 18.73
C TYR A 234 12.73 -9.36 18.90
N GLY A 235 11.46 -9.70 18.63
CA GLY A 235 10.32 -8.81 18.92
C GLY A 235 10.08 -7.70 17.89
N VAL A 236 10.58 -7.83 16.66
CA VAL A 236 10.29 -6.88 15.58
C VAL A 236 8.83 -6.98 15.17
N SER A 237 8.06 -5.90 15.37
CA SER A 237 6.61 -5.91 15.30
C SER A 237 6.04 -6.26 13.91
N ASN A 238 6.71 -5.89 12.82
CA ASN A 238 6.28 -6.26 11.47
C ASN A 238 6.58 -7.71 11.07
N ALA A 239 7.55 -8.37 11.69
CA ALA A 239 8.00 -9.68 11.26
C ALA A 239 6.92 -10.76 11.43
N SER A 240 6.02 -10.58 12.40
CA SER A 240 4.87 -11.46 12.65
C SER A 240 3.83 -11.48 11.52
N GLN A 241 3.78 -10.44 10.68
CA GLN A 241 2.86 -10.37 9.53
C GLN A 241 3.33 -11.23 8.35
N PHE A 242 4.57 -11.72 8.40
CA PHE A 242 5.15 -12.61 7.41
C PHE A 242 5.00 -14.06 7.87
N SER A 243 3.81 -14.64 7.70
CA SER A 243 3.53 -15.99 8.21
C SER A 243 3.99 -17.11 7.27
N THR A 244 4.18 -16.88 5.97
CA THR A 244 4.72 -17.90 5.06
C THR A 244 5.25 -17.25 3.77
N VAL A 245 6.55 -17.39 3.46
CA VAL A 245 7.02 -17.21 2.08
C VAL A 245 6.23 -18.21 1.24
N THR A 246 5.44 -17.73 0.28
CA THR A 246 4.79 -18.62 -0.66
C THR A 246 5.87 -19.29 -1.49
N GLN A 247 6.19 -20.55 -1.17
CA GLN A 247 7.11 -21.33 -1.99
C GLN A 247 6.48 -21.53 -3.37
N ILE A 248 7.29 -21.32 -4.40
CA ILE A 248 6.86 -21.54 -5.78
C ILE A 248 6.61 -23.05 -5.94
N PRO A 249 5.41 -23.49 -6.37
CA PRO A 249 5.09 -24.91 -6.48
C PRO A 249 6.07 -25.65 -7.40
N GLU A 250 6.54 -26.82 -6.99
CA GLU A 250 7.48 -27.66 -7.75
C GLU A 250 6.95 -27.99 -9.15
N GLU A 251 5.63 -28.16 -9.30
CA GLU A 251 4.94 -28.38 -10.58
C GLU A 251 5.29 -27.32 -11.64
N LYS A 252 5.50 -26.07 -11.22
CA LYS A 252 5.86 -24.97 -12.13
C LYS A 252 7.31 -25.05 -12.60
N PHE A 253 8.20 -25.64 -11.80
CA PHE A 253 9.58 -25.93 -12.22
C PHE A 253 9.64 -27.07 -13.23
N GLU A 254 8.90 -28.16 -12.97
CA GLU A 254 8.86 -29.30 -13.87
C GLU A 254 8.37 -28.94 -15.27
N GLU A 255 7.35 -28.08 -15.36
CA GLU A 255 6.78 -27.66 -16.63
C GLU A 255 7.76 -26.80 -17.45
N LEU A 256 8.49 -25.90 -16.79
CA LEU A 256 9.55 -25.11 -17.42
C LEU A 256 10.74 -25.96 -17.87
N GLU A 257 11.13 -26.97 -17.08
CA GLU A 257 12.18 -27.92 -17.46
C GLU A 257 11.74 -28.84 -18.62
N ARG A 258 10.46 -29.18 -18.72
CA ARG A 258 9.90 -29.87 -19.90
C ARG A 258 10.00 -29.01 -21.16
N ILE A 259 9.64 -27.72 -21.09
CA ILE A 259 9.73 -26.80 -22.24
C ILE A 259 11.20 -26.62 -22.68
N LYS A 260 12.12 -26.50 -21.72
CA LYS A 260 13.56 -26.42 -21.98
C LYS A 260 14.12 -27.66 -22.67
N SER A 261 13.62 -28.86 -22.31
CA SER A 261 14.10 -30.15 -22.82
C SER A 261 13.46 -30.58 -24.15
N MET A 262 12.23 -30.18 -24.46
CA MET A 262 11.55 -30.51 -25.74
C MET A 262 12.29 -29.99 -26.99
N GLY A 263 13.04 -28.89 -26.88
CA GLY A 263 13.87 -28.37 -27.99
C GLY A 263 15.16 -29.16 -28.27
N SER A 264 15.49 -30.18 -27.45
CA SER A 264 16.73 -30.96 -27.58
C SER A 264 16.57 -32.18 -28.49
N ARG A 265 15.34 -32.63 -28.78
CA ARG A 265 15.06 -33.83 -29.59
C ARG A 265 15.10 -33.61 -31.10
N PHE A 266 15.26 -32.38 -31.57
CA PHE A 266 15.26 -32.04 -33.00
C PHE A 266 16.65 -31.66 -33.57
N GLN A 267 17.73 -31.84 -32.81
CA GLN A 267 19.10 -31.49 -33.27
C GLN A 267 20.07 -32.68 -33.40
N THR A 268 19.60 -33.92 -33.28
CA THR A 268 20.43 -35.14 -33.46
C THR A 268 20.03 -36.01 -34.66
N ARG A 269 19.36 -35.43 -35.66
CA ARG A 269 19.20 -36.07 -36.97
C ARG A 269 19.57 -35.08 -38.06
N HIS A 270 20.86 -35.00 -38.39
CA HIS A 270 21.38 -34.88 -39.74
C HIS A 270 22.87 -35.18 -39.73
#